data_AF-A0A7F5RLJ8-F1
#
_entry.id   AF-A0A7F5RLJ8-F1
#
_cell.length_a   1.000
_cell.length_b   1.000
_cell.length_c   1.000
_cell.angle_alpha   90.00
_cell.angle_beta   90.00
_cell.angle_gamma   90.00
#
_symmetry.space_group_name_H-M   'P 1'
#
loop_
_entity.id
_entity.type
_entity.pdbx_description
1 polymer ?
#
loop_
_entity_poly.entity_id
_entity_poly.type
_entity_poly.pdbx_seq_one_letter_code
_entity_poly.pdbx_strand_id
1 'polypeptide(L)'
;MVSGKEFRSTIRQPLPGAPKSKECRIVPAFTIQALQKNTCILPPPKCNVLKPRPPKSTQFRVHYKRGELPIALDANRRLSWKVDIHKLDYHHYLPMFFDGLCETEAPYKLFAETAIYDMLTYGPHKVFPCIPQLIIPLKTALNTKSKAIMCTVLKVMQALVKCDDMVGEALVPYYRQLLPVLNLYKERNGETNK
;
A
#
# COMPACT_ATOMS: atom_id res chain seq x y z
N MET A 1 -8.95 50.84 9.03
CA MET A 1 -8.65 49.56 8.35
C MET A 1 -7.35 49.74 7.59
N VAL A 2 -6.36 48.86 7.78
CA VAL A 2 -5.10 48.92 7.03
C VAL A 2 -5.40 48.56 5.57
N SER A 3 -4.93 49.37 4.62
CA SER A 3 -5.12 49.09 3.20
C SER A 3 -4.41 47.78 2.82
N GLY A 4 -4.96 47.01 1.88
CA GLY A 4 -4.30 45.78 1.39
C GLY A 4 -2.88 46.02 0.84
N LYS A 5 -2.59 47.23 0.35
CA LYS A 5 -1.24 47.64 -0.06
C LYS A 5 -0.30 47.84 1.14
N GLU A 6 -0.78 48.46 2.20
CA GLU A 6 -0.02 48.69 3.44
C GLU A 6 0.26 47.37 4.16
N PHE A 7 -0.72 46.48 4.25
CA PHE A 7 -0.51 45.16 4.84
C PHE A 7 0.60 44.35 4.13
N ARG A 8 0.61 44.37 2.80
CA ARG A 8 1.65 43.69 1.99
C ARG A 8 3.03 44.34 2.13
N SER A 9 3.11 45.65 2.33
CA SER A 9 4.39 46.33 2.54
C SER A 9 4.97 45.99 3.92
N THR A 10 4.13 45.89 4.95
CA THR A 10 4.53 45.47 6.30
C THR A 10 5.08 44.05 6.33
N ILE A 11 4.47 43.10 5.60
CA ILE A 11 4.93 41.70 5.54
C ILE A 11 6.36 41.56 5.01
N ARG A 12 6.79 42.45 4.10
CA ARG A 12 8.14 42.40 3.51
C ARG A 12 9.22 42.93 4.44
N GLN A 13 8.84 43.60 5.53
CA GLN A 13 9.79 44.11 6.51
C GLN A 13 10.29 42.98 7.42
N PRO A 14 11.57 43.01 7.85
CA PRO A 14 12.08 42.05 8.83
C PRO A 14 11.31 42.14 10.15
N LEU A 15 11.24 41.03 10.89
CA LEU A 15 10.63 41.03 12.23
C LEU A 15 11.33 42.03 13.17
N PRO A 16 10.60 42.67 14.10
CA PRO A 16 11.21 43.49 15.15
C PRO A 16 12.24 42.66 15.92
N GLY A 17 13.47 43.16 16.02
CA GLY A 17 14.58 42.44 16.68
C GLY A 17 15.31 41.40 15.81
N ALA A 18 15.01 41.31 14.52
CA ALA A 18 15.76 40.43 13.62
C ALA A 18 17.24 40.84 13.55
N PRO A 19 18.19 39.87 13.58
CA PRO A 19 19.62 40.16 13.53
C PRO A 19 19.95 40.90 12.24
N LYS A 20 20.65 42.04 12.35
CA LYS A 20 21.14 42.84 11.22
C LYS A 20 22.42 42.24 10.64
N SER A 21 22.39 40.95 10.33
CA SER A 21 23.52 40.25 9.69
C SER A 21 23.61 40.62 8.21
N LYS A 22 24.83 40.60 7.64
CA LYS A 22 25.05 40.63 6.19
C LYS A 22 24.61 39.31 5.54
N GLU A 23 24.58 38.23 6.31
CA GLU A 23 24.16 36.91 5.84
C GLU A 23 22.64 36.78 5.83
N CYS A 24 22.17 36.08 4.83
CA CYS A 24 20.77 35.83 4.55
C CYS A 24 20.17 34.89 5.60
N ARG A 25 19.08 35.29 6.26
CA ARG A 25 18.44 34.47 7.30
C ARG A 25 17.72 33.27 6.68
N ILE A 26 18.08 32.06 7.08
CA ILE A 26 17.46 30.83 6.59
C ILE A 26 16.04 30.70 7.15
N VAL A 27 15.05 30.52 6.27
CA VAL A 27 13.62 30.43 6.63
C VAL A 27 12.93 29.30 5.87
N PRO A 28 11.90 28.66 6.44
CA PRO A 28 11.12 27.64 5.75
C PRO A 28 10.30 28.23 4.58
N ALA A 29 10.17 27.47 3.49
CA ALA A 29 9.27 27.79 2.38
C ALA A 29 7.82 27.98 2.83
N PHE A 30 7.06 28.76 2.06
CA PHE A 30 5.63 29.01 2.26
C PHE A 30 5.27 29.68 3.60
N THR A 31 6.20 30.40 4.23
CA THR A 31 5.94 31.18 5.45
C THR A 31 5.98 32.68 5.20
N ILE A 32 5.39 33.48 6.09
CA ILE A 32 5.45 34.95 6.03
C ILE A 32 6.92 35.42 6.05
N GLN A 33 7.79 34.71 6.76
CA GLN A 33 9.22 35.01 6.83
C GLN A 33 9.92 34.85 5.47
N ALA A 34 9.45 33.95 4.60
CA ALA A 34 9.98 33.79 3.24
C ALA A 34 9.67 34.99 2.33
N LEU A 35 8.71 35.84 2.70
CA LEU A 35 8.36 37.08 2.00
C LEU A 35 9.17 38.29 2.50
N GLN A 36 9.93 38.13 3.58
CA GLN A 36 10.73 39.19 4.19
C GLN A 36 12.03 39.40 3.40
N LYS A 37 12.57 40.63 3.46
CA LYS A 37 13.88 40.93 2.86
C LYS A 37 14.99 40.19 3.61
N ASN A 38 16.09 39.91 2.90
CA ASN A 38 17.30 39.26 3.43
C ASN A 38 17.06 37.86 4.02
N THR A 39 16.15 37.08 3.41
CA THR A 39 15.90 35.69 3.81
C THR A 39 16.17 34.69 2.70
N CYS A 40 16.71 33.54 3.07
CA CYS A 40 17.06 32.45 2.17
C CYS A 40 16.13 31.28 2.45
N ILE A 41 15.39 30.89 1.42
CA ILE A 41 14.29 29.96 1.57
C ILE A 41 14.84 28.54 1.47
N LEU A 42 14.63 27.73 2.50
CA LEU A 42 14.84 26.29 2.42
C LEU A 42 13.79 25.69 1.49
N PRO A 43 14.19 24.81 0.54
CA PRO A 43 13.22 24.12 -0.29
C PRO A 43 12.28 23.28 0.58
N PRO A 44 11.02 23.08 0.14
CA PRO A 44 10.09 22.25 0.88
C PRO A 44 10.61 20.81 1.03
N PRO A 45 10.20 20.10 2.11
CA PRO A 45 10.57 18.70 2.31
C PRO A 45 10.18 17.83 1.09
N LYS A 46 11.07 16.93 0.68
CA LYS A 46 10.78 15.99 -0.40
C LYS A 46 9.76 14.95 0.08
N CYS A 47 8.59 14.90 -0.56
CA CYS A 47 7.53 13.96 -0.21
C CYS A 47 7.81 12.48 -0.57
N ASN A 48 8.85 12.20 -1.37
CA ASN A 48 9.32 10.84 -1.74
C ASN A 48 8.17 9.84 -1.99
N VAL A 49 7.16 10.29 -2.74
CA VAL A 49 5.84 9.63 -2.80
C VAL A 49 5.94 8.20 -3.35
N LEU A 50 6.93 7.91 -4.19
CA LEU A 50 7.13 6.60 -4.82
C LEU A 50 8.17 5.72 -4.11
N LYS A 51 8.76 6.19 -3.02
CA LYS A 51 9.74 5.40 -2.27
C LYS A 51 9.04 4.15 -1.69
N PRO A 52 9.55 2.94 -1.96
CA PRO A 52 9.04 1.72 -1.35
C PRO A 52 9.08 1.80 0.17
N ARG A 53 8.08 1.21 0.81
CA ARG A 53 7.98 1.06 2.26
C ARG A 53 8.24 -0.41 2.60
N PRO A 54 9.03 -0.71 3.64
CA PRO A 54 9.24 -2.08 4.04
C PRO A 54 7.89 -2.73 4.43
N PRO A 55 7.64 -3.98 4.03
CA PRO A 55 6.45 -4.70 4.47
C PRO A 55 6.49 -4.89 5.99
N LYS A 56 5.31 -4.86 6.63
CA LYS A 56 5.17 -5.19 8.06
C LYS A 56 5.31 -6.71 8.23
N SER A 57 5.65 -7.15 9.44
CA SER A 57 5.58 -8.57 9.80
C SER A 57 4.15 -9.07 9.60
N THR A 58 4.00 -10.16 8.86
CA THR A 58 2.70 -10.80 8.57
C THR A 58 2.36 -11.82 9.66
N GLN A 59 1.08 -11.98 9.96
CA GLN A 59 0.58 -13.10 10.76
C GLN A 59 0.77 -14.43 10.01
N PHE A 60 0.71 -14.38 8.67
CA PHE A 60 1.01 -15.53 7.82
C PHE A 60 2.37 -16.15 8.13
N ARG A 61 3.44 -15.35 8.20
CA ARG A 61 4.80 -15.83 8.51
C ARG A 61 4.88 -16.44 9.92
N VAL A 62 4.12 -15.93 10.88
CA VAL A 62 4.04 -16.50 12.23
C VAL A 62 3.38 -17.88 12.19
N HIS A 63 2.22 -18.01 11.56
CA HIS A 63 1.51 -19.29 11.44
C HIS A 63 2.29 -20.32 10.63
N TYR A 64 2.98 -19.90 9.58
CA TYR A 64 3.89 -20.76 8.82
C TYR A 64 4.97 -21.36 9.74
N LYS A 65 5.67 -20.52 10.51
CA LYS A 65 6.74 -20.97 11.42
C LYS A 65 6.24 -21.88 12.53
N ARG A 66 4.98 -21.71 12.96
CA ARG A 66 4.33 -22.58 13.95
C ARG A 66 3.82 -23.90 13.37
N GLY A 67 3.76 -24.04 12.04
CA GLY A 67 3.23 -25.24 11.38
C GLY A 67 1.70 -25.35 11.40
N GLU A 68 1.00 -24.26 11.72
CA GLU A 68 -0.47 -24.20 11.89
C GLU A 68 -1.23 -24.08 10.57
N LEU A 69 -0.51 -23.95 9.44
CA LEU A 69 -1.14 -23.81 8.13
C LEU A 69 -1.78 -25.13 7.66
N PRO A 70 -2.95 -25.06 6.98
CA PRO A 70 -3.68 -26.19 6.43
C PRO A 70 -3.05 -26.74 5.14
N ILE A 71 -1.81 -26.33 4.83
CA ILE A 71 -1.06 -26.68 3.62
C ILE A 71 0.32 -27.20 4.00
N ALA A 72 0.86 -28.11 3.19
CA ALA A 72 2.19 -28.69 3.34
C ALA A 72 2.85 -28.91 1.97
N LEU A 73 4.16 -29.20 1.98
CA LEU A 73 4.83 -29.75 0.81
C LEU A 73 4.65 -31.27 0.80
N ASP A 74 4.14 -31.79 -0.30
CA ASP A 74 4.13 -33.22 -0.60
C ASP A 74 5.55 -33.72 -0.95
N ALA A 75 5.74 -35.04 -1.02
CA ALA A 75 6.98 -35.71 -1.41
C ALA A 75 7.52 -35.20 -2.76
N ASN A 76 6.63 -34.82 -3.68
CA ASN A 76 6.97 -34.25 -4.98
C ASN A 76 7.28 -32.73 -4.94
N ARG A 77 7.45 -32.15 -3.74
CA ARG A 77 7.62 -30.70 -3.50
C ARG A 77 6.49 -29.85 -4.08
N ARG A 78 5.30 -30.43 -4.23
CA ARG A 78 4.08 -29.73 -4.61
C ARG A 78 3.31 -29.34 -3.36
N LEU A 79 2.63 -28.20 -3.39
CA LEU A 79 1.78 -27.78 -2.29
C LEU A 79 0.54 -28.69 -2.26
N SER A 80 0.27 -29.29 -1.11
CA SER A 80 -0.90 -30.13 -0.86
C SER A 80 -1.67 -29.61 0.35
N TRP A 81 -3.00 -29.70 0.26
CA TRP A 81 -3.90 -29.33 1.34
C TRP A 81 -4.02 -30.49 2.34
N LYS A 82 -3.82 -30.22 3.63
CA LYS A 82 -4.01 -31.18 4.73
C LYS A 82 -5.49 -31.44 5.01
N VAL A 83 -6.34 -30.46 4.67
CA VAL A 83 -7.78 -30.48 4.88
C VAL A 83 -8.45 -30.11 3.55
N ASP A 84 -9.58 -30.76 3.25
CA ASP A 84 -10.39 -30.43 2.09
C ASP A 84 -10.76 -28.93 2.06
N ILE A 85 -10.48 -28.27 0.93
CA ILE A 85 -10.71 -26.83 0.71
C ILE A 85 -12.18 -26.47 0.98
N HIS A 86 -13.11 -27.35 0.62
CA HIS A 86 -14.54 -27.09 0.81
C HIS A 86 -14.94 -27.02 2.30
N LYS A 87 -14.21 -27.73 3.17
CA LYS A 87 -14.46 -27.78 4.63
C LYS A 87 -13.71 -26.70 5.41
N LEU A 88 -12.80 -25.98 4.77
CA LEU A 88 -11.96 -24.97 5.41
C LEU A 88 -12.77 -23.73 5.82
N ASP A 89 -12.48 -23.13 6.98
CA ASP A 89 -13.09 -21.85 7.36
C ASP A 89 -12.43 -20.66 6.63
N TYR A 90 -13.13 -20.11 5.65
CA TYR A 90 -12.63 -19.00 4.83
C TYR A 90 -12.53 -17.69 5.62
N HIS A 91 -13.32 -17.48 6.68
CA HIS A 91 -13.24 -16.26 7.49
C HIS A 91 -11.90 -16.19 8.23
N HIS A 92 -11.36 -17.34 8.64
CA HIS A 92 -10.06 -17.41 9.30
C HIS A 92 -8.90 -17.46 8.29
N TYR A 93 -8.93 -18.40 7.36
CA TYR A 93 -7.77 -18.70 6.53
C TYR A 93 -7.59 -17.76 5.33
N LEU A 94 -8.67 -17.29 4.69
CA LEU A 94 -8.54 -16.46 3.50
C LEU A 94 -7.86 -15.11 3.82
N PRO A 95 -8.28 -14.36 4.86
CA PRO A 95 -7.58 -13.14 5.25
C PRO A 95 -6.14 -13.40 5.70
N MET A 96 -5.88 -14.53 6.39
CA MET A 96 -4.53 -14.94 6.79
C MET A 96 -3.61 -15.11 5.59
N PHE A 97 -4.05 -15.81 4.54
CA PHE A 97 -3.25 -15.97 3.33
C PHE A 97 -3.08 -14.64 2.57
N PHE A 98 -4.12 -13.80 2.51
CA PHE A 98 -4.04 -12.47 1.91
C PHE A 98 -3.06 -11.53 2.62
N ASP A 99 -2.90 -11.66 3.95
CA ASP A 99 -1.85 -10.94 4.69
C ASP A 99 -0.44 -11.35 4.22
N GLY A 100 -0.27 -12.62 3.84
CA GLY A 100 0.93 -13.17 3.22
C GLY A 100 1.30 -12.57 1.85
N LEU A 101 0.44 -11.77 1.21
CA LEU A 101 0.77 -11.09 -0.06
C LEU A 101 1.95 -10.09 0.08
N CYS A 102 2.25 -9.66 1.31
CA CYS A 102 3.41 -8.81 1.58
C CYS A 102 4.75 -9.58 1.58
N GLU A 103 4.71 -10.92 1.56
CA GLU A 103 5.89 -11.77 1.63
C GLU A 103 6.63 -11.81 0.27
N THR A 104 7.94 -11.58 0.30
CA THR A 104 8.79 -11.61 -0.90
C THR A 104 9.75 -12.81 -0.91
N GLU A 105 9.96 -13.45 0.23
CA GLU A 105 10.94 -14.53 0.41
C GLU A 105 10.29 -15.90 0.14
N ALA A 106 11.02 -16.79 -0.53
CA ALA A 106 10.67 -18.20 -0.57
C ALA A 106 11.02 -18.85 0.79
N PRO A 107 10.20 -19.77 1.33
CA PRO A 107 9.02 -20.39 0.73
C PRO A 107 7.70 -19.63 0.97
N TYR A 108 7.69 -18.59 1.82
CA TYR A 108 6.49 -17.89 2.28
C TYR A 108 5.62 -17.36 1.13
N LYS A 109 6.25 -16.66 0.19
CA LYS A 109 5.58 -16.09 -0.99
C LYS A 109 4.81 -17.16 -1.79
N LEU A 110 5.46 -18.29 -2.06
CA LEU A 110 4.89 -19.37 -2.85
C LEU A 110 3.65 -19.96 -2.16
N PHE A 111 3.76 -20.23 -0.85
CA PHE A 111 2.65 -20.78 -0.08
C PHE A 111 1.45 -19.84 -0.04
N ALA A 112 1.67 -18.54 0.19
CA ALA A 112 0.59 -17.55 0.22
C ALA A 112 -0.08 -17.42 -1.16
N GLU A 113 0.70 -17.22 -2.23
CA GLU A 113 0.15 -17.05 -3.58
C GLU A 113 -0.64 -18.29 -4.03
N THR A 114 -0.04 -19.49 -3.95
CA THR A 114 -0.70 -20.73 -4.38
C THR A 114 -1.96 -21.01 -3.57
N ALA A 115 -1.92 -20.86 -2.24
CA ALA A 115 -3.10 -21.10 -1.41
C ALA A 115 -4.26 -20.15 -1.75
N ILE A 116 -3.96 -18.88 -2.04
CA ILE A 116 -4.98 -17.93 -2.48
C ILE A 116 -5.60 -18.39 -3.80
N TYR A 117 -4.80 -18.72 -4.82
CA TYR A 117 -5.34 -19.16 -6.10
C TYR A 117 -6.19 -20.44 -5.97
N ASP A 118 -5.76 -21.41 -5.18
CA ASP A 118 -6.52 -22.62 -4.90
C ASP A 118 -7.85 -22.31 -4.21
N MET A 119 -7.84 -21.46 -3.17
CA MET A 119 -9.06 -21.10 -2.44
C MET A 119 -10.06 -20.35 -3.32
N LEU A 120 -9.58 -19.47 -4.21
CA LEU A 120 -10.43 -18.74 -5.17
C LEU A 120 -10.98 -19.67 -6.26
N THR A 121 -10.20 -20.65 -6.70
CA THR A 121 -10.59 -21.56 -7.80
C THR A 121 -11.54 -22.65 -7.34
N TYR A 122 -11.27 -23.27 -6.18
CA TYR A 122 -12.01 -24.45 -5.71
C TYR A 122 -13.11 -24.12 -4.69
N GLY A 123 -13.10 -22.94 -4.07
CA GLY A 123 -14.17 -22.52 -3.13
C GLY A 123 -14.73 -21.12 -3.36
N PRO A 124 -15.08 -20.72 -4.59
CA PRO A 124 -15.54 -19.36 -4.91
C PRO A 124 -16.76 -18.93 -4.09
N HIS A 125 -17.73 -19.82 -3.87
CA HIS A 125 -18.95 -19.55 -3.11
C HIS A 125 -18.73 -19.11 -1.65
N LYS A 126 -17.55 -19.40 -1.08
CA LYS A 126 -17.18 -19.02 0.31
C LYS A 126 -16.42 -17.69 0.38
N VAL A 127 -16.03 -17.13 -0.77
CA VAL A 127 -15.22 -15.91 -0.87
C VAL A 127 -16.06 -14.66 -0.63
N PHE A 128 -17.28 -14.61 -1.19
CA PHE A 128 -18.15 -13.43 -1.13
C PHE A 128 -18.37 -12.90 0.31
N PRO A 129 -18.70 -13.74 1.33
CA PRO A 129 -18.86 -13.27 2.71
C PRO A 129 -17.57 -12.71 3.34
N CYS A 130 -16.40 -13.09 2.81
CA CYS A 130 -15.11 -12.73 3.36
C CYS A 130 -14.56 -11.40 2.82
N ILE A 131 -15.17 -10.82 1.77
CA ILE A 131 -14.67 -9.62 1.08
C ILE A 131 -14.29 -8.47 2.03
N PRO A 132 -15.11 -8.09 3.04
CA PRO A 132 -14.75 -7.00 3.96
C PRO A 132 -13.41 -7.24 4.70
N GLN A 133 -13.09 -8.51 4.99
CA GLN A 133 -11.88 -8.89 5.71
C GLN A 133 -10.62 -8.84 4.84
N LEU A 134 -10.77 -8.94 3.50
CA LEU A 134 -9.65 -8.91 2.56
C LEU A 134 -9.15 -7.49 2.27
N ILE A 135 -9.95 -6.47 2.57
CA ILE A 135 -9.66 -5.08 2.22
C ILE A 135 -8.40 -4.55 2.92
N ILE A 136 -8.23 -4.87 4.22
CA ILE A 136 -7.08 -4.39 4.99
C ILE A 136 -5.77 -5.06 4.53
N PRO A 137 -5.70 -6.39 4.36
CA PRO A 137 -4.54 -7.05 3.76
C PRO A 137 -4.16 -6.50 2.38
N LEU A 138 -5.14 -6.36 1.47
CA LEU A 138 -4.93 -5.81 0.12
C LEU A 138 -4.38 -4.38 0.18
N LYS A 139 -5.01 -3.51 0.97
CA LYS A 139 -4.56 -2.15 1.18
C LYS A 139 -3.14 -2.11 1.74
N THR A 140 -2.80 -3.00 2.67
CA THR A 140 -1.49 -3.05 3.31
C THR A 140 -0.41 -3.47 2.30
N ALA A 141 -0.67 -4.50 1.51
CA ALA A 141 0.22 -4.96 0.46
C ALA A 141 0.45 -3.90 -0.63
N LEU A 142 -0.61 -3.23 -1.10
CA LEU A 142 -0.48 -2.12 -2.06
C LEU A 142 0.34 -0.95 -1.48
N ASN A 143 0.12 -0.61 -0.22
CA ASN A 143 0.82 0.50 0.45
C ASN A 143 2.32 0.28 0.65
N THR A 144 2.84 -0.93 0.43
CA THR A 144 4.29 -1.19 0.38
C THR A 144 4.96 -0.44 -0.75
N LYS A 145 4.24 -0.06 -1.82
CA LYS A 145 4.80 0.63 -3.00
C LYS A 145 5.94 -0.15 -3.68
N SER A 146 6.07 -1.44 -3.36
CA SER A 146 7.00 -2.36 -4.00
C SER A 146 6.36 -2.88 -5.28
N LYS A 147 6.99 -2.64 -6.43
CA LYS A 147 6.48 -3.06 -7.73
C LYS A 147 6.20 -4.58 -7.77
N ALA A 148 7.08 -5.38 -7.19
CA ALA A 148 6.93 -6.83 -7.15
C ALA A 148 5.65 -7.26 -6.41
N ILE A 149 5.43 -6.71 -5.20
CA ILE A 149 4.24 -6.98 -4.39
C ILE A 149 2.98 -6.47 -5.10
N MET A 150 3.00 -5.23 -5.60
CA MET A 150 1.85 -4.62 -6.28
C MET A 150 1.42 -5.43 -7.50
N CYS A 151 2.36 -5.91 -8.32
CA CYS A 151 2.04 -6.75 -9.48
C CYS A 151 1.38 -8.07 -9.06
N THR A 152 1.88 -8.73 -8.00
CA THR A 152 1.22 -9.92 -7.44
C THR A 152 -0.19 -9.60 -6.97
N VAL A 153 -0.35 -8.54 -6.17
CA VAL A 153 -1.66 -8.14 -5.62
C VAL A 153 -2.66 -7.85 -6.74
N LEU A 154 -2.25 -7.15 -7.80
CA LEU A 154 -3.12 -6.87 -8.94
C LEU A 154 -3.57 -8.15 -9.66
N LYS A 155 -2.69 -9.15 -9.83
CA LYS A 155 -3.06 -10.46 -10.39
C LYS A 155 -4.05 -11.20 -9.50
N VAL A 156 -3.83 -11.17 -8.18
CA VAL A 156 -4.74 -11.77 -7.20
C VAL A 156 -6.09 -11.06 -7.20
N MET A 157 -6.13 -9.73 -7.30
CA MET A 157 -7.38 -8.98 -7.43
C MET A 157 -8.13 -9.33 -8.72
N GLN A 158 -7.42 -9.54 -9.84
CA GLN A 158 -8.04 -10.01 -11.09
C GLN A 158 -8.63 -11.41 -10.94
N ALA A 159 -7.97 -12.33 -10.23
CA ALA A 159 -8.53 -13.65 -9.95
C ALA A 159 -9.72 -13.57 -8.99
N LEU A 160 -9.64 -12.71 -7.97
CA LEU A 160 -10.70 -12.49 -6.98
C LEU A 160 -12.01 -12.02 -7.63
N VAL A 161 -11.96 -11.04 -8.53
CA VAL A 161 -13.18 -10.54 -9.21
C VAL A 161 -13.74 -11.51 -10.25
N LYS A 162 -12.96 -12.50 -10.69
CA LYS A 162 -13.37 -13.50 -11.68
C LYS A 162 -13.84 -14.81 -11.05
N CYS A 163 -13.72 -14.98 -9.74
CA CYS A 163 -14.06 -16.24 -9.10
C CYS A 163 -15.57 -16.41 -8.89
N ASP A 164 -16.32 -15.32 -8.72
CA ASP A 164 -17.76 -15.33 -8.46
C ASP A 164 -18.40 -14.01 -8.92
N ASP A 165 -19.62 -14.08 -9.46
CA ASP A 165 -20.30 -12.95 -10.12
C ASP A 165 -20.53 -11.77 -9.17
N MET A 166 -20.81 -12.04 -7.88
CA MET A 166 -21.15 -11.00 -6.91
C MET A 166 -19.92 -10.33 -6.27
N VAL A 167 -18.73 -10.91 -6.45
CA VAL A 167 -17.50 -10.38 -5.83
C VAL A 167 -17.10 -9.04 -6.42
N GLY A 168 -17.29 -8.84 -7.72
CA GLY A 168 -17.01 -7.56 -8.40
C GLY A 168 -17.82 -6.41 -7.80
N GLU A 169 -19.13 -6.61 -7.65
CA GLU A 169 -20.04 -5.62 -7.05
C GLU A 169 -19.72 -5.36 -5.58
N ALA A 170 -19.40 -6.42 -4.81
CA ALA A 170 -19.05 -6.32 -3.41
C ALA A 170 -17.78 -5.49 -3.14
N LEU A 171 -16.88 -5.35 -4.12
CA LEU A 171 -15.65 -4.56 -3.97
C LEU A 171 -15.85 -3.06 -4.17
N VAL A 172 -16.94 -2.63 -4.84
CA VAL A 172 -17.20 -1.22 -5.20
C VAL A 172 -17.12 -0.27 -3.99
N PRO A 173 -17.70 -0.58 -2.81
CA PRO A 173 -17.62 0.30 -1.64
C PRO A 173 -16.19 0.53 -1.14
N TYR A 174 -15.22 -0.31 -1.53
CA TYR A 174 -13.85 -0.30 -1.04
C TYR A 174 -12.85 0.33 -2.01
N TYR A 175 -13.28 0.76 -3.21
CA TYR A 175 -12.41 1.40 -4.20
C TYR A 175 -11.64 2.60 -3.64
N ARG A 176 -12.29 3.43 -2.81
CA ARG A 176 -11.64 4.57 -2.15
C ARG A 176 -10.44 4.19 -1.27
N GLN A 177 -10.37 2.95 -0.79
CA GLN A 177 -9.29 2.45 0.05
C GLN A 177 -8.14 1.84 -0.77
N LEU A 178 -8.45 1.22 -1.92
CA LEU A 178 -7.51 0.42 -2.71
C LEU A 178 -6.87 1.23 -3.86
N LEU A 179 -7.68 2.02 -4.58
CA LEU A 179 -7.26 2.70 -5.80
C LEU A 179 -6.28 3.88 -5.63
N PRO A 180 -6.23 4.63 -4.50
CA PRO A 180 -5.34 5.79 -4.39
C PRO A 180 -3.86 5.47 -4.63
N VAL A 181 -3.39 4.29 -4.21
CA VAL A 181 -2.00 3.88 -4.43
C VAL A 181 -1.75 3.57 -5.90
N LEU A 182 -2.71 2.91 -6.57
CA LEU A 182 -2.59 2.56 -7.98
C LEU A 182 -2.52 3.79 -8.89
N ASN A 183 -3.22 4.86 -8.51
CA ASN A 183 -3.17 6.12 -9.24
C ASN A 183 -1.75 6.71 -9.33
N LEU A 184 -0.88 6.45 -8.33
CA LEU A 184 0.53 6.88 -8.36
C LEU A 184 1.35 6.17 -9.45
N TYR A 185 0.89 5.02 -9.94
CA TYR A 185 1.59 4.16 -10.88
C TYR A 185 0.86 3.99 -12.22
N LYS A 186 -0.30 4.64 -12.41
CA LYS A 186 -1.13 4.51 -13.62
C LYS A 186 -0.33 4.76 -14.92
N GLU A 187 0.51 5.78 -14.93
CA GLU A 187 1.30 6.18 -16.11
C GLU A 187 2.71 5.55 -16.14
N ARG A 188 3.05 4.69 -15.16
CA ARG A 188 4.37 4.05 -15.05
C ARG A 188 4.43 2.78 -15.92
N ASN A 189 4.30 2.95 -17.22
CA ASN A 189 4.56 1.89 -18.18
C ASN A 189 6.08 1.74 -18.37
N GLY A 190 6.57 0.50 -18.53
CA GLY A 190 7.96 0.31 -18.94
C GLY A 190 8.15 1.01 -20.26
N GLU A 191 9.16 1.88 -20.37
CA GLU A 191 9.56 2.42 -21.67
C GLU A 191 9.96 1.23 -22.55
N THR A 192 9.03 0.76 -23.39
CA THR A 192 9.38 0.12 -24.65
C THR A 192 10.06 1.19 -25.47
N ASN A 193 11.36 1.34 -25.28
CA ASN A 193 12.20 2.15 -26.15
C ASN A 193 12.00 1.66 -27.59
N LYS A 194 11.59 2.61 -28.43
CA LYS A 194 11.80 2.57 -29.88
C LYS A 194 13.30 2.63 -30.17
#